data_AF-A0A8B6FAN6-F1
#
_entry.id   AF-A0A8B6FAN6-F1
#
_cell.length_a   1.000
_cell.length_b   1.000
_cell.length_c   1.000
_cell.angle_alpha   90.00
_cell.angle_beta   90.00
_cell.angle_gamma   90.00
#
_symmetry.space_group_name_H-M   'P 1'
#
loop_
_entity.id
_entity.type
_entity.pdbx_description
1 polymer ?
#
loop_
_entity_poly.entity_id
_entity_poly.type
_entity_poly.pdbx_seq_one_letter_code
_entity_poly.pdbx_strand_id
1 'polypeptide(L)'
;MKKLNKVNEINGQIIPYNHFYIPELRDKVDIRADYVNWIQQSKLINSPPMHFCDYPFVFDGPAKSMLLQTDAFMQMRTALEEAQRRNFQSLFLQNIDPVSPLLMLHVTRENIVQDTIQQLAHKGSGDLKKPLKVLLSLKDNREKQTNHVLMTCILMPKKKKLKMTCQTL
;
A
#
# COMPACT_ATOMS: atom_id res chain seq x y z
N MET A 1 0.73 6.31 27.27
CA MET A 1 2.12 6.82 27.18
C MET A 1 2.51 7.87 28.22
N LYS A 2 1.63 8.80 28.64
CA LYS A 2 1.96 9.82 29.68
C LYS A 2 2.48 9.22 31.00
N LYS A 3 1.88 8.10 31.44
CA LYS A 3 2.29 7.40 32.67
C LYS A 3 3.71 6.81 32.59
N LEU A 4 4.06 6.21 31.45
CA LEU A 4 5.40 5.63 31.23
C LEU A 4 6.47 6.73 31.13
N ASN A 5 6.17 7.81 30.40
CA ASN A 5 7.06 8.97 30.30
C ASN A 5 7.34 9.56 31.71
N LYS A 6 6.29 9.76 32.52
CA LYS A 6 6.44 10.23 33.90
C LYS A 6 7.34 9.32 34.75
N VAL A 7 7.24 8.00 34.59
CA VAL A 7 8.11 7.04 35.30
C VAL A 7 9.56 7.14 34.82
N ASN A 8 9.79 7.30 33.52
CA ASN A 8 11.13 7.51 32.97
C ASN A 8 11.78 8.80 33.51
N GLU A 9 11.00 9.89 33.62
CA GLU A 9 11.45 11.17 34.20
C GLU A 9 11.81 11.04 35.68
N ILE A 10 10.98 10.33 36.46
CA ILE A 10 11.21 10.12 37.90
C ILE A 10 12.45 9.26 38.17
N ASN A 11 12.65 8.20 37.38
CA ASN A 11 13.72 7.22 37.64
C ASN A 11 15.04 7.56 36.92
N GLY A 12 15.08 8.60 36.09
CA GLY A 12 16.28 8.98 35.31
C GLY A 12 16.74 7.90 34.32
N GLN A 13 15.94 6.87 34.08
CA GLN A 13 16.28 5.73 33.25
C GLN A 13 15.29 5.62 32.09
N ILE A 14 15.79 5.83 30.87
CA ILE A 14 15.01 5.65 29.66
C ILE A 14 15.05 4.17 29.28
N ILE A 15 13.89 3.52 29.30
CA ILE A 15 13.74 2.15 28.82
C ILE A 15 13.95 2.15 27.30
N PRO A 16 14.89 1.35 26.75
CA PRO A 16 15.10 1.28 25.31
C PRO A 16 13.85 0.75 24.59
N TYR A 17 13.52 1.35 23.44
CA TYR A 17 12.25 1.08 22.74
C TYR A 17 12.05 -0.40 22.35
N ASN A 18 13.13 -1.13 22.09
CA ASN A 18 13.10 -2.54 21.70
C ASN A 18 12.61 -3.47 22.82
N HIS A 19 12.66 -3.03 24.08
CA HIS A 19 12.13 -3.80 25.22
C HIS A 19 10.61 -3.87 25.23
N PHE A 20 9.93 -3.01 24.46
CA PHE A 20 8.49 -3.07 24.33
C PHE A 20 8.02 -3.99 23.19
N TYR A 21 8.94 -4.49 22.36
CA TYR A 21 8.58 -5.38 21.26
C TYR A 21 8.10 -6.71 21.81
N ILE A 22 7.07 -7.26 21.17
CA ILE A 22 6.53 -8.61 21.43
C ILE A 22 6.82 -9.45 20.17
N PRO A 23 7.96 -10.15 20.10
CA PRO A 23 8.34 -10.92 18.90
C PRO A 23 7.34 -12.01 18.54
N GLU A 24 6.73 -12.63 19.55
CA GLU A 24 5.77 -13.74 19.40
C GLU A 24 4.42 -13.28 18.85
N LEU A 25 4.19 -11.96 18.77
CA LEU A 25 2.91 -11.39 18.33
C LEU A 25 2.53 -11.86 16.93
N ARG A 26 3.52 -12.01 16.05
CA ARG A 26 3.32 -12.50 14.67
C ARG A 26 2.88 -13.96 14.59
N ASP A 27 3.18 -14.76 15.61
CA ASP A 27 2.85 -16.19 15.65
C ASP A 27 1.52 -16.44 16.39
N LYS A 28 1.08 -15.48 17.19
CA LYS A 28 -0.12 -15.59 18.05
C LYS A 28 -1.31 -14.78 17.57
N VAL A 29 -1.07 -13.76 16.76
CA VAL A 29 -2.09 -12.82 16.30
C VAL A 29 -2.02 -12.68 14.78
N ASP A 30 -3.17 -12.74 14.12
CA ASP A 30 -3.27 -12.30 12.74
C ASP A 30 -3.24 -10.77 12.69
N ILE A 31 -2.03 -10.23 12.60
CA ILE A 31 -1.76 -8.79 12.55
C ILE A 31 -2.48 -8.11 11.38
N ARG A 32 -2.68 -8.82 10.26
CA ARG A 32 -3.39 -8.27 9.10
C ARG A 32 -4.88 -8.13 9.42
N ALA A 33 -5.50 -9.18 9.97
CA ALA A 33 -6.90 -9.13 10.36
C ALA A 33 -7.15 -8.09 11.46
N ASP A 34 -6.27 -8.01 12.47
CA ASP A 34 -6.33 -6.98 13.52
C ASP A 34 -6.30 -5.57 12.91
N TYR A 35 -5.39 -5.31 11.97
CA TYR A 35 -5.33 -4.02 11.28
C TYR A 35 -6.60 -3.70 10.49
N VAL A 36 -7.12 -4.67 9.73
CA VAL A 36 -8.33 -4.49 8.92
C VAL A 36 -9.54 -4.21 9.80
N ASN A 37 -9.70 -4.94 10.91
CA ASN A 37 -10.76 -4.71 11.87
C ASN A 37 -10.61 -3.34 12.54
N TRP A 38 -9.38 -2.95 12.90
CA TRP A 38 -9.07 -1.67 13.51
C TRP A 38 -9.47 -0.48 12.64
N ILE A 39 -9.13 -0.51 11.34
CA ILE A 39 -9.53 0.58 10.41
C ILE A 39 -11.02 0.56 10.06
N GLN A 40 -11.68 -0.60 10.16
CA GLN A 40 -13.11 -0.76 9.86
C GLN A 40 -14.01 -0.51 11.08
N GLN A 41 -13.45 -0.25 12.26
CA GLN A 41 -14.23 -0.05 13.48
C GLN A 41 -15.35 0.99 13.24
N SER A 42 -16.59 0.52 13.37
CA SER A 42 -17.73 1.41 13.38
C SER A 42 -17.77 2.12 14.73
N LYS A 43 -17.91 3.45 14.71
CA LYS A 43 -18.11 4.27 15.93
C LYS A 43 -19.46 3.97 16.64
N LEU A 44 -20.17 2.93 16.23
CA LEU A 44 -21.51 2.57 16.69
C LEU A 44 -21.48 1.60 17.88
N ILE A 45 -20.32 1.05 18.24
CA ILE A 45 -20.17 0.15 19.39
C ILE A 45 -19.75 0.99 20.61
N ASN A 46 -20.56 0.96 21.67
CA ASN A 46 -20.31 1.69 22.93
C ASN A 46 -19.02 1.26 23.65
N SER A 47 -18.42 0.12 23.26
CA SER A 47 -17.12 -0.35 23.71
C SER A 47 -16.41 -1.08 22.56
N PRO A 48 -15.63 -0.37 21.72
CA PRO A 48 -14.90 -1.02 20.64
C PRO A 48 -13.85 -2.00 21.22
N PRO A 49 -13.63 -3.15 20.57
CA PRO A 49 -12.62 -4.10 21.03
C PRO A 49 -11.23 -3.46 20.97
N MET A 50 -10.36 -3.86 21.89
CA MET A 50 -8.97 -3.43 21.90
C MET A 50 -8.21 -4.11 20.75
N HIS A 51 -7.43 -3.34 19.99
CA HIS A 51 -6.57 -3.87 18.92
C HIS A 51 -5.11 -3.62 19.26
N PHE A 52 -4.21 -4.45 18.73
CA PHE A 52 -2.77 -4.22 18.90
C PHE A 52 -2.32 -2.96 18.15
N CYS A 53 -3.04 -2.59 17.08
CA CYS A 53 -2.83 -1.35 16.34
C CYS A 53 -2.99 -0.07 17.18
N ASP A 54 -3.68 -0.12 18.33
CA ASP A 54 -3.74 1.00 19.29
C ASP A 54 -2.40 1.21 20.05
N TYR A 55 -1.51 0.22 19.99
CA TYR A 55 -0.21 0.19 20.68
C TYR A 55 0.95 -0.09 19.72
N PRO A 56 1.22 0.78 18.72
CA PRO A 56 2.17 0.49 17.63
C PRO A 56 3.61 0.24 18.09
N PHE A 57 3.97 0.65 19.31
CA PHE A 57 5.29 0.42 19.90
C PHE A 57 5.55 -1.05 20.25
N VAL A 58 4.51 -1.89 20.36
CA VAL A 58 4.65 -3.33 20.67
C VAL A 58 5.09 -4.16 19.47
N PHE A 59 4.94 -3.64 18.25
CA PHE A 59 5.34 -4.34 17.03
C PHE A 59 6.84 -4.19 16.78
N ASP A 60 7.47 -5.32 16.48
CA ASP A 60 8.84 -5.35 15.96
C ASP A 60 8.92 -4.86 14.50
N GLY A 61 10.13 -4.75 13.95
CA GLY A 61 10.34 -4.26 12.57
C GLY A 61 9.59 -5.08 11.50
N PRO A 62 9.68 -6.43 11.51
CA PRO A 62 8.91 -7.27 10.61
C PRO A 62 7.39 -7.10 10.73
N ALA A 63 6.83 -7.01 11.94
CA ALA A 63 5.40 -6.80 12.14
C ALA A 63 4.94 -5.43 11.60
N LYS A 64 5.72 -4.36 11.86
CA LYS A 64 5.45 -3.02 11.29
C LYS A 64 5.50 -3.03 9.76
N SER A 65 6.45 -3.76 9.19
CA SER A 65 6.53 -3.92 7.73
C SER A 65 5.28 -4.60 7.18
N MET A 66 4.75 -5.62 7.86
CA MET A 66 3.51 -6.30 7.48
C MET A 66 2.28 -5.39 7.58
N LEU A 67 2.19 -4.57 8.63
CA LEU A 67 1.13 -3.56 8.79
C LEU A 67 1.14 -2.55 7.63
N LEU A 68 2.29 -1.96 7.35
CA LEU A 68 2.44 -0.98 6.27
C LEU A 68 2.16 -1.58 4.88
N GLN A 69 2.54 -2.83 4.64
CA GLN A 69 2.20 -3.53 3.41
C GLN A 69 0.70 -3.79 3.29
N THR A 70 0.06 -4.16 4.40
CA THR A 70 -1.39 -4.37 4.44
C THR A 70 -2.13 -3.06 4.16
N ASP A 71 -1.71 -1.97 4.80
CA ASP A 71 -2.26 -0.64 4.57
C ASP A 71 -2.13 -0.21 3.11
N ALA A 72 -0.92 -0.30 2.54
CA ALA A 72 -0.67 0.06 1.14
C ALA A 72 -1.56 -0.76 0.18
N PHE A 73 -1.72 -2.06 0.44
CA PHE A 73 -2.59 -2.92 -0.35
C PHE A 73 -4.07 -2.50 -0.24
N MET A 74 -4.54 -2.21 0.97
CA MET A 74 -5.92 -1.76 1.21
C MET A 74 -6.19 -0.42 0.53
N GLN A 75 -5.29 0.55 0.67
CA GLN A 75 -5.40 1.84 -0.02
C GLN A 75 -5.45 1.69 -1.54
N MET A 76 -4.64 0.78 -2.11
CA MET A 76 -4.65 0.50 -3.54
C MET A 76 -5.98 -0.13 -3.99
N ARG A 77 -6.51 -1.08 -3.21
CA ARG A 77 -7.80 -1.70 -3.50
C ARG A 77 -8.94 -0.68 -3.44
N THR A 78 -8.98 0.17 -2.42
CA THR A 78 -10.01 1.22 -2.31
C THR A 78 -9.95 2.20 -3.48
N ALA A 79 -8.75 2.60 -3.93
CA ALA A 79 -8.59 3.47 -5.09
C ALA A 79 -9.08 2.80 -6.40
N LEU A 80 -8.87 1.49 -6.53
CA LEU A 80 -9.38 0.70 -7.66
C LEU A 80 -10.91 0.61 -7.64
N GLU A 81 -11.50 0.25 -6.50
CA GLU A 81 -12.95 0.14 -6.31
C GLU A 81 -13.64 1.49 -6.54
N GLU A 82 -13.03 2.59 -6.10
CA GLU A 82 -13.55 3.95 -6.32
C GLU A 82 -13.56 4.31 -7.82
N ALA A 83 -12.49 4.00 -8.55
CA ALA A 83 -12.42 4.21 -9.99
C ALA A 83 -13.46 3.36 -10.74
N GLN A 84 -13.63 2.10 -10.35
CA GLN A 84 -14.65 1.21 -10.94
C GLN A 84 -16.06 1.70 -10.65
N ARG A 85 -16.35 2.13 -9.41
CA ARG A 85 -17.65 2.69 -9.03
C ARG A 85 -17.96 3.93 -9.85
N ARG A 86 -16.99 4.83 -10.04
CA ARG A 86 -17.16 6.02 -10.90
C ARG A 86 -17.43 5.63 -12.35
N ASN A 87 -16.74 4.63 -12.89
CA ASN A 87 -16.97 4.14 -14.25
C ASN A 87 -18.35 3.51 -14.40
N PHE A 88 -18.80 2.74 -13.40
CA PHE A 88 -20.15 2.20 -13.40
C PHE A 88 -21.19 3.34 -13.38
N GLN A 89 -21.00 4.37 -12.56
CA GLN A 89 -21.88 5.54 -12.54
C GLN A 89 -21.91 6.30 -13.88
N SER A 90 -20.77 6.42 -14.57
CA SER A 90 -20.65 7.02 -15.91
C SER A 90 -21.54 6.33 -16.96
N LEU A 91 -21.78 5.02 -16.83
CA LEU A 91 -22.67 4.29 -17.74
C LEU A 91 -24.15 4.68 -17.59
N PHE A 92 -24.57 5.10 -16.40
CA PHE A 92 -25.97 5.45 -16.11
C PHE A 92 -26.21 6.96 -16.06
N LEU A 93 -25.18 7.75 -15.78
CA LEU A 93 -25.26 9.20 -15.61
C LEU A 93 -24.41 9.89 -16.68
N GLN A 94 -25.06 10.67 -17.55
CA GLN A 94 -24.44 11.31 -18.71
C GLN A 94 -23.37 12.38 -18.39
N ASN A 95 -23.22 12.78 -17.12
CA ASN A 95 -22.34 13.88 -16.69
C ASN A 95 -21.10 13.43 -15.90
N ILE A 96 -20.76 12.14 -15.91
CA ILE A 96 -19.58 11.62 -15.20
C ILE A 96 -18.62 11.03 -16.22
N ASP A 97 -17.43 11.61 -16.31
CA ASP A 97 -16.38 11.06 -17.16
C ASP A 97 -15.78 9.79 -16.52
N PRO A 98 -15.61 8.72 -17.31
CA PRO A 98 -14.93 7.52 -16.85
C PRO A 98 -13.44 7.81 -16.64
N VAL A 99 -12.84 7.08 -15.69
CA VAL A 99 -11.43 7.20 -15.30
C VAL A 99 -10.73 5.85 -15.39
N SER A 100 -9.41 5.88 -15.60
CA SER A 100 -8.63 4.64 -15.55
C SER A 100 -8.63 4.04 -14.13
N PRO A 101 -8.91 2.73 -13.97
CA PRO A 101 -8.75 2.02 -12.70
C PRO A 101 -7.28 1.81 -12.30
N LEU A 102 -6.35 1.97 -13.25
CA LEU A 102 -4.92 1.81 -13.06
C LEU A 102 -4.19 3.15 -13.24
N LEU A 103 -3.07 3.33 -12.54
CA LEU A 103 -2.12 4.37 -12.84
C LEU A 103 -1.31 3.96 -14.08
N MET A 104 -1.69 4.49 -15.23
CA MET A 104 -0.99 4.24 -16.49
C MET A 104 0.18 5.21 -16.66
N LEU A 105 1.38 4.67 -16.89
CA LEU A 105 2.57 5.44 -17.27
C LEU A 105 3.10 4.95 -18.62
N HIS A 106 3.35 5.88 -19.54
CA HIS A 106 3.92 5.60 -20.86
C HIS A 106 5.34 6.13 -20.91
N VAL A 107 6.34 5.26 -20.95
CA VAL A 107 7.73 5.69 -20.84
C VAL A 107 8.58 5.12 -21.97
N THR A 108 9.56 5.88 -22.41
CA THR A 108 10.60 5.43 -23.35
C THR A 108 11.77 4.87 -22.58
N ARG A 109 12.48 3.89 -23.15
CA ARG A 109 13.65 3.29 -22.48
C ARG A 109 14.78 4.30 -22.28
N GLU A 110 14.89 5.26 -23.19
CA GLU A 110 15.94 6.27 -23.18
C GLU A 110 15.68 7.37 -22.14
N ASN A 111 14.41 7.67 -21.83
CA ASN A 111 14.03 8.78 -20.94
C ASN A 111 13.09 8.38 -19.80
N ILE A 112 13.21 7.15 -19.26
CA ILE A 112 12.31 6.60 -18.23
C ILE A 112 12.04 7.58 -17.08
N VAL A 113 13.10 8.24 -16.58
CA VAL A 113 13.00 9.16 -15.43
C VAL A 113 12.19 10.40 -15.81
N GLN A 114 12.56 11.07 -16.90
CA GLN A 114 11.90 12.31 -17.34
C GLN A 114 10.44 12.06 -17.71
N ASP A 115 10.17 11.01 -18.48
CA ASP A 115 8.82 10.63 -18.91
C ASP A 115 7.93 10.31 -17.70
N THR A 116 8.47 9.61 -16.71
CA THR A 116 7.77 9.26 -15.47
C THR A 116 7.44 10.50 -14.66
N ILE A 117 8.43 11.35 -14.36
CA ILE A 117 8.25 12.54 -13.52
C ILE A 117 7.25 13.51 -14.13
N GLN A 118 7.35 13.76 -15.45
CA GLN A 118 6.42 14.64 -16.15
C GLN A 118 4.98 14.12 -16.07
N GLN A 119 4.77 12.81 -16.19
CA GLN A 119 3.44 12.22 -16.06
C GLN A 119 2.92 12.27 -14.63
N LEU A 120 3.74 11.91 -13.63
CA LEU A 120 3.35 11.92 -12.22
C LEU A 120 2.99 13.31 -11.71
N ALA A 121 3.66 14.37 -12.22
CA ALA A 121 3.39 15.76 -11.84
C ALA A 121 1.94 16.20 -12.12
N HIS A 122 1.25 15.54 -13.06
CA HIS A 122 -0.13 15.85 -13.44
C HIS A 122 -1.16 14.90 -12.83
N LYS A 123 -0.76 13.97 -11.96
CA LYS A 123 -1.67 12.99 -11.33
C LYS A 123 -2.15 13.46 -9.97
N GLY A 124 -3.44 13.21 -9.69
CA GLY A 124 -4.01 13.48 -8.37
C GLY A 124 -3.52 12.46 -7.34
N SER A 125 -3.57 12.83 -6.05
CA SER A 125 -3.14 11.95 -4.95
C SER A 125 -3.89 10.61 -4.90
N GLY A 126 -5.16 10.58 -5.35
CA GLY A 126 -5.93 9.35 -5.50
C GLY A 126 -5.45 8.44 -6.63
N ASP A 127 -4.97 9.00 -7.75
CA ASP A 127 -4.43 8.21 -8.86
C ASP A 127 -3.13 7.52 -8.48
N LEU A 128 -2.30 8.17 -7.65
CA LEU A 128 -1.03 7.63 -7.17
C LEU A 128 -1.19 6.40 -6.27
N LYS A 129 -2.40 6.16 -5.76
CA LYS A 129 -2.74 4.96 -4.98
C LYS A 129 -3.20 3.81 -5.87
N LYS A 130 -3.58 4.04 -7.12
CA LYS A 130 -4.05 2.98 -8.02
C LYS A 130 -2.91 2.02 -8.39
N PRO A 131 -3.21 0.75 -8.73
CA PRO A 131 -2.18 -0.17 -9.19
C PRO A 131 -1.47 0.38 -10.44
N LEU A 132 -0.15 0.27 -10.46
CA LEU A 132 0.70 0.80 -11.53
C LEU A 132 0.71 -0.13 -12.75
N LYS A 133 0.60 0.44 -13.95
CA LYS A 133 0.86 -0.24 -15.21
C LYS A 133 1.75 0.64 -16.09
N VAL A 134 2.95 0.13 -16.39
CA VAL A 134 3.95 0.84 -17.19
C VAL A 134 3.95 0.27 -18.61
N LEU A 135 3.78 1.13 -19.59
CA LEU A 135 3.87 0.83 -21.02
C LEU A 135 5.18 1.39 -21.55
N LEU A 136 6.06 0.48 -21.97
CA LEU A 136 7.35 0.82 -22.55
C LEU A 136 7.22 0.98 -24.07
N SER A 137 7.50 2.17 -24.59
CA SER A 137 7.59 2.39 -26.03
C SER A 137 8.94 1.91 -26.55
N LEU A 138 8.93 1.09 -27.62
CA LEU A 138 10.12 0.77 -28.40
C LEU A 138 10.15 1.72 -29.59
N LYS A 139 11.28 2.39 -29.83
CA LYS A 139 11.46 3.29 -30.99
C LYS A 139 11.53 2.58 -32.35
N ASP A 140 11.26 1.28 -32.43
CA ASP A 140 11.45 0.52 -33.67
C ASP A 140 10.18 0.46 -34.52
N ASN A 141 10.32 0.89 -35.78
CA ASN A 141 9.28 1.16 -36.78
C ASN A 141 8.71 -0.13 -37.42
N ARG A 142 8.58 -1.23 -36.67
CA ARG A 142 7.87 -2.43 -37.11
C ARG A 142 7.19 -3.11 -35.93
N GLU A 143 5.86 -3.08 -35.97
CA GLU A 143 4.93 -4.08 -35.44
C GLU A 143 5.53 -5.07 -34.42
N LYS A 144 5.34 -4.74 -33.14
CA LYS A 144 4.89 -5.67 -32.09
C LYS A 144 4.75 -4.91 -30.79
N GLN A 145 3.52 -4.49 -30.50
CA GLN A 145 3.14 -3.95 -29.21
C GLN A 145 3.19 -5.08 -28.17
N THR A 146 4.37 -5.32 -27.60
CA THR A 146 4.54 -6.33 -26.53
C THR A 146 3.93 -5.76 -25.25
N ASN A 147 2.63 -5.98 -25.10
CA ASN A 147 1.82 -5.62 -23.94
C ASN A 147 2.12 -6.51 -22.73
N HIS A 148 3.33 -6.54 -22.20
CA HIS A 148 3.59 -7.34 -20.99
C HIS A 148 4.62 -6.68 -20.07
N VAL A 149 4.14 -5.79 -19.20
CA VAL A 149 4.58 -5.76 -17.80
C VAL A 149 3.37 -5.35 -16.94
N LEU A 150 2.64 -6.34 -16.43
CA LEU A 150 1.82 -6.12 -15.24
C LEU A 150 2.82 -6.02 -14.08
N MET A 151 3.40 -4.84 -13.85
CA MET A 151 4.15 -4.62 -12.62
C MET A 151 3.13 -4.37 -11.52
N THR A 152 2.43 -5.42 -11.10
CA THR A 152 1.87 -5.43 -9.76
C THR A 152 3.07 -5.29 -8.85
N CYS A 153 3.34 -4.08 -8.35
CA CYS A 153 4.18 -3.88 -7.18
C CYS A 153 3.47 -4.55 -6.00
N ILE A 154 3.48 -5.88 -5.98
CA ILE A 154 3.36 -6.60 -4.72
C ILE A 154 4.67 -6.25 -4.03
N LEU A 155 4.59 -5.30 -3.10
CA LEU A 155 5.55 -5.19 -2.00
C LEU A 155 5.54 -6.54 -1.28
N MET A 156 6.30 -7.50 -1.80
CA MET A 156 6.50 -8.81 -1.21
C MET A 156 7.34 -8.63 0.06
N PRO A 157 6.95 -9.22 1.20
CA PRO A 157 7.78 -9.22 2.39
C PRO A 157 9.08 -9.96 2.08
N LYS A 158 10.21 -9.28 2.38
CA LYS A 158 11.55 -9.86 2.28
C LYS A 158 11.60 -11.18 3.07
N LYS A 159 11.72 -12.30 2.34
CA LYS A 159 12.64 -13.42 2.59
C LYS A 159 12.41 -14.49 1.52
N LYS A 160 13.19 -14.39 0.43
CA LYS A 160 13.85 -15.48 -0.32
C LYS A 160 14.34 -14.89 -1.65
N LYS A 161 15.59 -15.21 -1.99
CA LYS A 161 16.38 -14.86 -3.17
C LYS A 161 15.57 -14.28 -4.34
N LEU A 162 16.03 -13.14 -4.88
CA LEU A 162 15.63 -12.67 -6.22
C LEU A 162 15.78 -13.84 -7.21
N LYS A 163 14.65 -14.41 -7.61
CA LYS A 163 14.53 -15.08 -8.90
C LYS A 163 13.51 -14.25 -9.68
N MET A 164 14.00 -13.54 -10.68
CA MET A 164 13.16 -13.05 -11.75
C MET A 164 12.66 -14.27 -12.52
N THR A 165 11.52 -14.82 -12.11
CA THR A 165 10.82 -15.83 -12.89
C THR A 165 9.71 -15.11 -13.63
N CYS A 166 9.95 -14.88 -14.92
CA CYS A 166 8.91 -14.55 -15.89
C CYS A 166 8.06 -15.82 -16.06
N GLN A 167 6.88 -15.87 -15.47
CA GLN A 167 5.89 -16.89 -15.79
C GLN A 167 4.98 -16.33 -16.87
N THR A 168 5.13 -16.90 -18.06
CA THR A 168 4.26 -16.73 -19.22
C THR A 168 2.95 -17.46 -18.94
N LEU A 169 1.81 -16.80 -19.11
CA LEU A 169 0.55 -17.47 -19.42
C LEU A 169 0.49 -17.67 -20.93
#